data_AF-A0A6G0X9E2-F1
#
_entry.id   AF-A0A6G0X9E2-F1
#
_cell.length_a   1.000
_cell.length_b   1.000
_cell.length_c   1.000
_cell.angle_alpha   90.00
_cell.angle_beta   90.00
_cell.angle_gamma   90.00
#
_symmetry.space_group_name_H-M   'P 1'
#
loop_
_entity.id
_entity.type
_entity.pdbx_description
1 polymer ?
#
loop_
_entity_poly.entity_id
_entity_poly.type
_entity_poly.pdbx_seq_one_letter_code
_entity_poly.pdbx_strand_id
1 'polypeptide(L)'
;MYAFKILTDILELKTIRVVYQALLESIISYGISIWGGTYDTTIDSLKKIQNKILKIILKKDSRYHTKYLYFDMNVLPIKKLFYKAAVIYIIKNKLTFKTEHGHNT
;
A
#
# COMPACT_ATOMS: atom_id res chain seq x y z
N MET A 1 4.31 -16.51 -0.08
CA MET A 1 5.71 -16.00 -0.14
C MET A 1 6.58 -16.76 -1.12
N TYR A 2 6.51 -18.11 -1.15
CA TYR A 2 7.24 -18.92 -2.14
C TYR A 2 6.99 -18.53 -3.60
N ALA A 3 5.74 -18.22 -3.95
CA ALA A 3 5.40 -17.76 -5.31
C ALA A 3 6.19 -16.51 -5.74
N PHE A 4 6.26 -15.46 -4.89
CA PHE A 4 7.04 -14.27 -5.21
C PHE A 4 8.54 -14.56 -5.29
N LYS A 5 9.07 -15.49 -4.49
CA LYS A 5 10.49 -15.90 -4.57
C LYS A 5 10.81 -16.54 -5.93
N ILE A 6 9.96 -17.45 -6.40
CA ILE A 6 10.13 -18.10 -7.72
C ILE A 6 10.01 -17.06 -8.83
N LEU A 7 8.99 -16.20 -8.77
CA LEU A 7 8.78 -15.15 -9.77
C LEU A 7 9.98 -14.20 -9.85
N THR A 8 10.65 -13.92 -8.73
CA THR A 8 11.82 -13.03 -8.68
C THR A 8 13.09 -13.62 -9.28
N ASP A 9 13.13 -14.94 -9.49
CA ASP A 9 14.26 -15.59 -10.16
C ASP A 9 14.05 -15.64 -11.68
N ILE A 10 12.83 -15.43 -12.17
CA ILE A 10 12.46 -15.57 -13.59
C ILE A 10 12.19 -14.20 -14.24
N LEU A 11 11.62 -13.24 -13.51
CA LEU A 11 11.12 -11.98 -14.04
C LEU A 11 12.02 -10.79 -13.69
N GLU A 12 11.96 -9.76 -14.53
CA GLU A 12 12.54 -8.45 -14.23
C GLU A 12 11.75 -7.70 -13.15
N LEU A 13 12.43 -6.81 -12.42
CA LEU A 13 11.86 -6.03 -11.32
C LEU A 13 10.61 -5.23 -11.73
N LYS A 14 10.59 -4.69 -12.95
CA LYS A 14 9.44 -3.94 -13.50
C LYS A 14 8.20 -4.83 -13.62
N THR A 15 8.36 -6.03 -14.16
CA THR A 15 7.26 -6.99 -14.33
C THR A 15 6.76 -7.51 -12.99
N ILE A 16 7.68 -7.79 -12.06
CA ILE A 16 7.31 -8.21 -10.69
C ILE A 16 6.52 -7.13 -9.97
N ARG A 17 6.87 -5.84 -10.19
CA ARG A 17 6.10 -4.73 -9.65
C ARG A 17 4.66 -4.73 -10.17
N VAL A 18 4.44 -4.97 -11.46
CA VAL A 18 3.09 -5.09 -12.03
C VAL A 18 2.32 -6.25 -11.38
N VAL A 19 2.95 -7.42 -11.25
CA VAL A 19 2.33 -8.59 -10.59
C VAL A 19 2.00 -8.29 -9.13
N TYR A 20 2.90 -7.60 -8.42
CA TYR A 20 2.68 -7.16 -7.05
C TYR A 20 1.47 -6.22 -6.94
N GLN A 21 1.34 -5.25 -7.85
CA GLN A 21 0.21 -4.32 -7.87
C GLN A 21 -1.11 -5.04 -8.19
N ALA A 22 -1.08 -5.92 -9.20
CA ALA A 22 -2.27 -6.67 -9.63
C ALA A 22 -2.80 -7.62 -8.55
N LEU A 23 -1.91 -8.26 -7.78
CA LEU A 23 -2.31 -9.24 -6.76
C LEU A 23 -2.46 -8.59 -5.39
N LEU A 24 -1.36 -8.05 -4.85
CA LEU A 24 -1.31 -7.64 -3.45
C LEU A 24 -1.98 -6.28 -3.24
N GLU A 25 -1.68 -5.29 -4.08
CA GLU A 25 -2.32 -3.97 -3.97
C GLU A 25 -3.83 -4.05 -4.25
N SER A 26 -4.27 -4.92 -5.17
CA SER A 26 -5.70 -5.18 -5.42
C SER A 26 -6.42 -5.75 -4.19
N ILE A 27 -5.90 -6.83 -3.59
CA ILE A 27 -6.50 -7.45 -2.39
C ILE A 27 -6.52 -6.46 -1.21
N ILE A 28 -5.42 -5.75 -0.99
CA ILE A 28 -5.35 -4.76 0.09
C ILE A 28 -6.33 -3.62 -0.17
N SER A 29 -6.39 -3.08 -1.39
CA SER A 29 -7.28 -1.94 -1.71
C SER A 29 -8.76 -2.29 -1.52
N TYR A 30 -9.14 -3.53 -1.84
CA TYR A 30 -10.49 -4.01 -1.58
C TYR A 30 -10.79 -4.05 -0.07
N GLY A 31 -9.92 -4.69 0.71
CA GLY A 31 -10.12 -4.82 2.15
C GLY A 31 -10.03 -3.49 2.90
N ILE A 32 -9.05 -2.65 2.56
CA ILE A 32 -8.74 -1.42 3.30
C ILE A 32 -9.87 -0.38 3.27
N SER A 33 -10.79 -0.49 2.30
CA SER A 33 -11.99 0.34 2.26
C SER A 33 -12.97 0.01 3.41
N ILE A 34 -12.92 -1.22 3.93
CA ILE A 34 -13.80 -1.71 4.99
C ILE A 34 -13.13 -1.55 6.36
N TRP A 35 -11.86 -1.94 6.48
CA TRP A 35 -11.15 -2.01 7.76
C TRP A 35 -9.88 -1.13 7.81
N GLY A 36 -9.66 -0.24 6.86
CA GLY A 36 -8.45 0.59 6.86
C GLY A 36 -8.37 1.63 7.98
N GLY A 37 -9.50 1.96 8.61
CA GLY A 37 -9.59 2.86 9.76
C GLY A 37 -9.51 2.18 11.13
N THR A 38 -9.20 0.89 11.19
CA THR A 38 -9.11 0.14 12.46
C THR A 38 -7.81 0.44 13.22
N TYR A 39 -7.69 -0.14 14.42
CA TYR A 39 -6.50 -0.03 15.26
C TYR A 39 -5.22 -0.44 14.53
N ASP A 40 -4.14 0.29 14.81
CA ASP A 40 -2.82 0.08 14.22
C ASP A 40 -2.29 -1.35 14.40
N THR A 41 -2.69 -2.05 15.46
CA THR A 41 -2.34 -3.45 15.73
C THR A 41 -2.76 -4.38 14.60
N THR A 42 -3.96 -4.16 14.04
CA THR A 42 -4.49 -4.96 12.94
C THR A 42 -3.76 -4.66 11.63
N ILE A 43 -3.51 -3.37 11.36
CA ILE A 43 -2.77 -2.90 10.17
C ILE A 43 -1.30 -3.35 10.21
N ASP A 44 -0.71 -3.48 11.39
CA ASP A 44 0.70 -3.84 11.56
C ASP A 44 1.03 -5.24 11.03
N SER A 45 0.12 -6.19 11.19
CA SER A 45 0.26 -7.52 10.60
C SER A 45 0.40 -7.44 9.07
N LEU A 46 -0.44 -6.62 8.44
CA LEU A 46 -0.43 -6.40 7.00
C LEU A 46 0.86 -5.69 6.57
N LYS A 47 1.34 -4.69 7.34
CA LYS A 47 2.61 -3.99 7.07
C LYS A 47 3.77 -4.96 7.09
N LYS A 48 3.81 -5.89 8.07
CA LYS A 48 4.84 -6.92 8.16
C LYS A 48 4.83 -7.84 6.94
N ILE A 49 3.65 -8.23 6.45
CA ILE A 49 3.50 -9.04 5.23
C ILE A 49 4.04 -8.26 4.02
N GLN A 50 3.62 -6.99 3.85
CA GLN A 50 4.08 -6.13 2.75
C GLN A 50 5.60 -6.01 2.76
N ASN A 51 6.19 -5.68 3.92
CA ASN A 51 7.64 -5.54 4.08
C ASN A 51 8.40 -6.83 3.75
N LYS A 52 7.90 -7.97 4.20
CA LYS A 52 8.54 -9.27 3.95
C LYS A 52 8.49 -9.64 2.46
N ILE A 53 7.40 -9.33 1.76
CA ILE A 53 7.31 -9.54 0.31
C ILE A 53 8.28 -8.61 -0.44
N LEU A 54 8.36 -7.33 -0.07
CA LEU A 54 9.30 -6.40 -0.69
C LEU A 54 10.76 -6.81 -0.48
N LYS A 55 11.11 -7.33 0.71
CA LYS A 55 12.45 -7.88 0.99
C LYS A 55 12.77 -9.08 0.11
N ILE A 56 11.81 -9.99 -0.09
CA ILE A 56 11.96 -11.14 -1.00
C ILE A 56 12.20 -10.64 -2.42
N ILE A 57 11.39 -9.69 -2.90
CA ILE A 57 11.48 -9.17 -4.26
C ILE A 57 12.81 -8.48 -4.53
N LEU A 58 13.26 -7.65 -3.59
CA LEU A 58 14.51 -6.90 -3.71
C LEU A 58 15.74 -7.71 -3.27
N LYS A 59 15.56 -8.98 -2.89
CA LYS A 59 16.61 -9.87 -2.35
C LYS A 59 17.41 -9.20 -1.22
N LYS A 60 16.72 -8.48 -0.32
CA LYS A 60 17.32 -7.75 0.82
C LYS A 60 17.23 -8.55 2.12
N ASP A 61 18.17 -8.29 3.02
CA ASP A 61 18.21 -8.91 4.34
C ASP A 61 17.01 -8.53 5.23
N SER A 62 16.73 -9.37 6.22
CA SER A 62 15.70 -9.14 7.24
C SER A 62 15.88 -7.81 8.01
N ARG A 63 17.11 -7.31 8.17
CA ARG A 63 17.40 -6.04 8.87
C ARG A 63 17.35 -4.82 7.97
N TYR A 64 17.12 -4.98 6.66
CA TYR A 64 17.10 -3.85 5.74
C TYR A 64 15.98 -2.86 6.05
N HIS A 65 16.34 -1.57 6.03
CA HIS A 65 15.44 -0.47 6.39
C HIS A 65 14.23 -0.39 5.45
N THR A 66 13.04 -0.33 6.04
CA THR A 66 11.78 -0.39 5.29
C THR A 66 11.55 0.82 4.39
N LYS A 67 12.08 2.00 4.77
CA LYS A 67 11.97 3.23 3.97
C LYS A 67 12.52 3.04 2.55
N TYR A 68 13.67 2.39 2.42
CA TYR A 68 14.29 2.15 1.12
C TYR A 68 13.54 1.10 0.31
N LEU A 69 12.93 0.08 0.94
CA LEU A 69 12.11 -0.92 0.22
C LEU A 69 10.98 -0.28 -0.58
N TYR A 70 10.26 0.67 0.02
CA TYR A 70 9.16 1.37 -0.63
C TYR A 70 9.64 2.29 -1.75
N PHE A 71 10.79 2.92 -1.57
CA PHE A 71 11.41 3.79 -2.57
C PHE A 71 11.90 2.97 -3.77
N ASP A 72 12.69 1.92 -3.53
CA ASP A 72 13.28 1.06 -4.55
C ASP A 72 12.22 0.37 -5.41
N MET A 73 11.11 -0.07 -4.81
CA MET A 73 9.97 -0.66 -5.53
C MET A 73 8.97 0.37 -6.05
N ASN A 74 9.09 1.64 -5.66
CA ASN A 74 8.13 2.70 -5.93
C ASN A 74 6.67 2.27 -5.61
N VAL A 75 6.47 1.79 -4.38
CA VAL A 75 5.16 1.29 -3.89
C VAL A 75 4.74 2.03 -2.62
N LEU A 76 3.43 2.14 -2.42
CA LEU A 76 2.86 2.86 -1.28
C LEU A 76 2.77 1.94 -0.05
N PRO A 77 3.18 2.41 1.14
CA PRO A 77 2.85 1.74 2.39
C PRO A 77 1.35 1.65 2.61
N ILE A 78 0.90 0.64 3.36
CA ILE A 78 -0.53 0.37 3.65
C ILE A 78 -1.29 1.61 4.13
N LYS A 79 -0.75 2.38 5.07
CA LYS A 79 -1.40 3.62 5.54
C LYS A 79 -1.64 4.62 4.40
N LYS A 80 -0.69 4.75 3.47
CA LYS A 80 -0.85 5.63 2.30
C LYS A 80 -1.86 5.08 1.31
N LEU A 81 -1.94 3.74 1.16
CA LEU A 81 -3.00 3.10 0.38
C LEU A 81 -4.38 3.39 0.96
N PHE A 82 -4.52 3.37 2.29
CA PHE A 82 -5.77 3.74 2.96
C PHE A 82 -6.15 5.19 2.68
N TYR A 83 -5.23 6.14 2.87
CA TYR A 83 -5.49 7.55 2.56
C TYR A 83 -5.89 7.75 1.09
N LYS A 84 -5.20 7.08 0.16
CA LYS A 84 -5.54 7.11 -1.27
C LYS A 84 -6.98 6.60 -1.49
N ALA A 85 -7.35 5.47 -0.90
CA ALA A 85 -8.69 4.92 -1.01
C ALA A 85 -9.76 5.85 -0.41
N ALA A 86 -9.51 6.40 0.78
CA ALA A 86 -10.40 7.34 1.45
C ALA A 86 -10.60 8.63 0.64
N VAL A 87 -9.53 9.22 0.09
CA VAL A 87 -9.61 10.41 -0.76
C VAL A 87 -10.40 10.13 -2.03
N ILE A 88 -10.14 9.00 -2.70
CA ILE A 88 -10.90 8.59 -3.89
C ILE A 88 -12.39 8.43 -3.55
N TYR A 89 -12.71 7.84 -2.39
CA TYR A 89 -14.08 7.67 -1.93
C TYR A 89 -14.78 9.03 -1.68
N ILE A 90 -14.11 9.97 -1.01
CA ILE A 90 -14.63 11.32 -0.75
C ILE A 90 -14.92 12.04 -2.07
N ILE A 91 -13.97 12.02 -3.01
CA ILE A 91 -14.11 12.67 -4.31
C ILE A 91 -15.26 12.05 -5.12
N LYS A 92 -15.35 10.72 -5.17
CA LYS A 92 -16.41 10.00 -5.89
C LYS A 92 -17.81 10.34 -5.36
N ASN A 93 -17.95 10.49 -4.05
CA ASN A 93 -19.22 10.80 -3.41
C ASN A 93 -19.47 12.32 -3.27
N LYS A 94 -18.59 13.17 -3.83
CA LYS A 94 -18.67 14.64 -3.73
C LYS A 94 -18.82 15.13 -2.28
N LEU A 95 -18.23 14.42 -1.31
CA LEU A 95 -18.30 14.74 0.13
C LEU A 95 -17.37 15.91 0.52
N THR A 96 -16.93 16.71 -0.45
CA THR A 96 -16.22 17.95 -0.20
C THR A 96 -17.17 18.92 0.51
N PHE A 97 -16.96 19.09 1.81
CA PHE A 97 -17.52 20.21 2.54
C PHE A 97 -17.08 21.50 1.84
N LYS A 98 -18.02 22.29 1.31
CA LYS A 98 -17.74 23.69 1.00
C LYS A 98 -17.34 24.33 2.31
N THR A 99 -16.09 24.76 2.45
CA THR A 99 -15.72 25.71 3.50
C THR A 99 -16.39 27.03 3.15
N GLU A 100 -17.62 27.23 3.61
CA GLU A 100 -18.24 28.55 3.65
C GLU A 100 -17.50 29.35 4.71
N HIS A 101 -16.41 30.00 4.33
CA HIS A 101 -15.83 31.08 5.13
C HIS A 101 -16.71 32.31 4.97
N GLY A 102 -17.86 32.29 5.67
CA GLY A 102 -18.61 33.50 5.97
C GLY A 102 -17.80 34.36 6.93
N HIS A 103 -16.87 35.16 6.41
CA HIS A 103 -16.37 36.33 7.12
C HIS A 103 -17.53 37.34 7.15
N ASN A 104 -18.36 37.25 8.17
CA ASN A 104 -19.36 38.28 8.45
C ASN A 104 -18.61 39.48 9.05
N THR A 105 -18.49 40.52 8.22
CA THR A 105 -18.17 41.89 8.63
C THR A 105 -19.38 42.51 9.33
#